data_AF-A0A8K1CAV2-F1
#
_entry.id   AF-A0A8K1CAV2-F1
#
_cell.length_a   1.000
_cell.length_b   1.000
_cell.length_c   1.000
_cell.angle_alpha   90.00
_cell.angle_beta   90.00
_cell.angle_gamma   90.00
#
_symmetry.space_group_name_H-M   'P 1'
#
loop_
_entity.id
_entity.type
_entity.pdbx_description
1 polymer ?
#
loop_
_entity_poly.entity_id
_entity_poly.type
_entity_poly.pdbx_seq_one_letter_code
_entity_poly.pdbx_strand_id
1 'polypeptide(L)'
;MICTAIYVVFATLLAVCAYGLHSIANLPINLGIVEQSWSRDIFDISVNTFMQGKTTMKAIAAANTTDLYGTESLADLQYDTCGVRDWECADKVRPNTEQVLHLLASTFNTIPQFETPELAKRSDELTVEYVNQLTGYNFPVVQYSLAGVESKSTWAVVCSVRRTRYRVAQEEADEIDSVAICSKRRYDPDWICENEVEKDTTSYIVKIKHGQVKYLGQTPRGELYYNPGNVVTLRGSTQGTGLLSTVIGIDEYNGGIIQSSAPWDIAPAYLCKGTFNFDTYVGMRWQGQGLVNMTWTSGSLLLTNSLVLWAITMSLALLQFLYLPKSSVCVLPVEMAKSFVGPIILGFACYGNYHVQILTTHLHLNKVTSFDTTPLKLCGPAMFASVIGIMSGTTIQAAFNPLLVAPSYVLTIVSVVNWLVVFALEAYVFPRQSVMLPHQCGLKTSTTCSYYSATTRNYYISSLVALVIVIIGMVVILIIQRHRAKHVMVCSRNSVLRLFSVDALGDLATSDTGGCVVVGPEDVPVVDAGVLLNKNLIRVSSISIVRVGMVKYVILWRFLPPFLSRLVSHVVGLTLVIKASQDRVVKEFAFLELKDMKLHTAKELPAYYS
;
A
#
# COMPACT_ATOMS: atom_id res chain seq x y z
N MET A 1 34.80 2.54 -2.39
CA MET A 1 33.93 3.74 -2.34
C MET A 1 32.56 3.56 -3.01
N ILE A 2 32.49 3.22 -4.31
CA ILE A 2 31.20 3.05 -5.02
C ILE A 2 30.26 2.05 -4.32
N CYS A 3 30.80 0.90 -3.90
CA CYS A 3 30.04 -0.11 -3.16
C CYS A 3 29.39 0.50 -1.92
N THR A 4 30.18 1.15 -1.06
CA THR A 4 29.72 1.82 0.15
C THR A 4 28.64 2.86 -0.12
N ALA A 5 28.78 3.68 -1.18
CA ALA A 5 27.78 4.67 -1.56
C ALA A 5 26.43 4.00 -1.92
N ILE A 6 26.45 2.90 -2.66
CA ILE A 6 25.23 2.15 -3.01
C ILE A 6 24.52 1.61 -1.76
N TYR A 7 25.26 1.01 -0.82
CA TYR A 7 24.66 0.53 0.43
C TYR A 7 24.09 1.67 1.29
N VAL A 8 24.74 2.84 1.31
CA VAL A 8 24.21 4.04 1.99
C VAL A 8 22.92 4.52 1.32
N VAL A 9 22.84 4.49 -0.01
CA VAL A 9 21.61 4.80 -0.75
C VAL A 9 20.49 3.83 -0.36
N PHE A 10 20.75 2.52 -0.36
CA PHE A 10 19.75 1.53 0.07
C PHE A 10 19.30 1.74 1.52
N ALA A 11 20.23 1.99 2.45
CA ALA A 11 19.88 2.21 3.85
C ALA A 11 19.07 3.51 4.05
N THR A 12 19.38 4.55 3.28
CA THR A 12 18.66 5.82 3.31
C THR A 12 17.25 5.67 2.73
N LEU A 13 17.11 4.98 1.58
CA LEU A 13 15.81 4.65 1.00
C LEU A 13 14.94 3.85 1.97
N LEU A 14 15.52 2.82 2.60
CA LEU A 14 14.87 2.03 3.63
C LEU A 14 14.35 2.90 4.79
N ALA A 15 15.20 3.76 5.36
CA ALA A 15 14.81 4.62 6.48
C ALA A 15 13.73 5.63 6.10
N VAL A 16 13.85 6.31 4.96
CA VAL A 16 12.88 7.30 4.48
C VAL A 16 11.54 6.64 4.17
N CYS A 17 11.54 5.49 3.49
CA CYS A 17 10.31 4.77 3.16
C CYS A 17 9.65 4.19 4.42
N ALA A 18 10.43 3.65 5.36
CA ALA A 18 9.90 3.17 6.63
C ALA A 18 9.28 4.30 7.47
N TYR A 19 9.87 5.50 7.44
CA TYR A 19 9.29 6.69 8.07
C TYR A 19 7.97 7.11 7.40
N GLY A 20 7.95 7.18 6.07
CA GLY A 20 6.74 7.49 5.30
C GLY A 20 5.60 6.51 5.61
N LEU A 21 5.88 5.21 5.56
CA LEU A 21 4.92 4.16 5.92
C LEU A 21 4.50 4.25 7.39
N HIS A 22 5.40 4.55 8.32
CA HIS A 22 5.05 4.71 9.73
C HIS A 22 4.09 5.88 9.96
N SER A 23 4.26 6.99 9.22
CA SER A 23 3.40 8.17 9.36
C SER A 23 1.94 7.94 8.94
N ILE A 24 1.69 6.90 8.13
CA ILE A 24 0.36 6.52 7.63
C ILE A 24 -0.22 5.28 8.31
N ALA A 25 0.56 4.57 9.11
CA ALA A 25 0.15 3.31 9.70
C ALA A 25 -0.78 3.51 10.89
N ASN A 26 -1.86 2.73 10.94
CA ASN A 26 -2.85 2.71 12.02
C ASN A 26 -3.51 4.08 12.27
N LEU A 27 -3.50 4.97 11.28
CA LEU A 27 -4.11 6.30 11.33
C LEU A 27 -5.06 6.49 10.13
N PRO A 28 -6.17 7.23 10.30
CA PRO A 28 -7.02 7.63 9.19
C PRO A 28 -6.35 8.73 8.39
N ILE A 29 -6.28 8.54 7.08
CA ILE A 29 -5.68 9.48 6.12
C ILE A 29 -6.76 9.91 5.17
N ASN A 30 -6.91 11.21 5.00
CA ASN A 30 -7.82 11.77 4.02
C ASN A 30 -7.14 11.72 2.65
N LEU A 31 -7.67 10.88 1.76
CA LEU A 31 -7.24 10.79 0.36
C LEU A 31 -7.89 11.88 -0.49
N GLY A 32 -8.84 12.63 0.05
CA GLY A 32 -9.54 13.71 -0.64
C GLY A 32 -10.77 13.21 -1.39
N ILE A 33 -11.16 13.99 -2.40
CA ILE A 33 -12.32 13.67 -3.24
C ILE A 33 -11.89 12.64 -4.27
N VAL A 34 -12.59 11.50 -4.28
CA VAL A 34 -12.51 10.48 -5.33
C VAL A 34 -13.76 10.62 -6.18
N GLU A 35 -13.57 10.71 -7.48
CA GLU A 35 -14.63 10.72 -8.47
C GLU A 35 -14.57 9.43 -9.26
N GLN A 36 -15.69 8.72 -9.35
CA GLN A 36 -15.86 7.64 -10.32
C GLN A 36 -16.79 8.15 -11.41
N SER A 37 -16.43 7.88 -12.66
CA SER A 37 -17.19 8.30 -13.82
C SER A 37 -17.44 7.12 -14.75
N TRP A 38 -18.33 7.28 -15.72
CA TRP A 38 -18.65 6.21 -16.66
C TRP A 38 -17.50 5.83 -17.61
N SER A 39 -16.50 6.70 -17.77
CA SER A 39 -15.38 6.54 -18.71
C SER A 39 -13.99 6.57 -18.07
N ARG A 40 -13.88 7.05 -16.83
CA ARG A 40 -12.64 7.10 -16.04
C ARG A 40 -12.90 6.60 -14.63
N ASP A 41 -11.97 5.80 -14.11
CA ASP A 41 -12.04 5.20 -12.78
C ASP A 41 -13.40 4.48 -12.56
N ILE A 42 -13.72 3.61 -13.53
CA ILE A 42 -15.01 2.92 -13.66
C ILE A 42 -15.21 1.97 -12.48
N PHE A 43 -16.35 2.10 -11.82
CA PHE A 43 -16.83 1.15 -10.82
C PHE A 43 -18.02 0.37 -11.37
N ASP A 44 -17.82 -0.93 -11.58
CA ASP A 44 -18.87 -1.85 -11.96
C ASP A 44 -19.60 -2.37 -10.72
N ILE A 45 -20.90 -2.14 -10.69
CA ILE A 45 -21.78 -2.66 -9.66
C ILE A 45 -21.92 -4.17 -9.86
N SER A 46 -21.65 -4.94 -8.80
CA SER A 46 -21.92 -6.37 -8.78
C SER A 46 -23.41 -6.63 -8.91
N VAL A 47 -23.79 -7.60 -9.75
CA VAL A 47 -25.17 -8.04 -9.95
C VAL A 47 -25.24 -9.56 -9.74
N ASN A 48 -25.97 -10.01 -8.72
CA ASN A 48 -26.16 -11.44 -8.45
C ASN A 48 -27.30 -11.97 -9.34
N THR A 49 -28.47 -11.34 -9.21
CA THR A 49 -29.66 -11.65 -10.01
C THR A 49 -30.32 -10.34 -10.42
N PHE A 50 -30.42 -10.12 -11.73
CA PHE A 50 -30.98 -8.88 -12.28
C PHE A 50 -32.50 -8.99 -12.38
N MET A 51 -33.20 -8.54 -11.34
CA MET A 51 -34.66 -8.48 -11.33
C MET A 51 -35.14 -7.24 -12.07
N GLN A 52 -35.78 -7.44 -13.23
CA GLN A 52 -36.44 -6.39 -14.01
C GLN A 52 -37.94 -6.71 -14.12
N GLY A 53 -38.78 -5.70 -13.95
CA GLY A 53 -40.22 -5.84 -14.06
C GLY A 53 -40.88 -4.64 -14.74
N LYS A 54 -42.01 -4.92 -15.40
CA LYS A 54 -42.93 -3.91 -15.95
C LYS A 54 -44.35 -4.31 -15.56
N THR A 55 -45.05 -3.44 -14.86
CA THR A 55 -46.42 -3.69 -14.38
C THR A 55 -47.24 -2.39 -14.37
N THR A 56 -48.49 -2.45 -13.96
CA THR A 56 -49.36 -1.28 -13.80
C THR A 56 -49.87 -1.20 -12.38
N MET A 57 -50.12 0.02 -11.90
CA MET A 57 -50.62 0.24 -10.54
C MET A 57 -51.94 -0.49 -10.27
N LYS A 58 -52.86 -0.55 -11.25
CA LYS A 58 -54.10 -1.35 -11.16
C LYS A 58 -53.81 -2.84 -10.95
N ALA A 59 -52.81 -3.39 -11.63
CA ALA A 59 -52.46 -4.81 -11.51
C ALA A 59 -51.88 -5.12 -10.12
N ILE A 60 -51.02 -4.24 -9.59
CA ILE A 60 -50.45 -4.40 -8.24
C ILE A 60 -51.59 -4.31 -7.20
N ALA A 61 -52.44 -3.29 -7.29
CA ALA A 61 -53.55 -3.10 -6.35
C ALA A 61 -54.59 -4.26 -6.39
N ALA A 62 -54.73 -4.92 -7.54
CA ALA A 62 -55.62 -6.08 -7.69
C ALA A 62 -54.98 -7.40 -7.20
N ALA A 63 -53.67 -7.44 -7.01
CA ALA A 63 -52.99 -8.62 -6.48
C ALA A 63 -53.28 -8.71 -4.97
N ASN A 64 -54.14 -9.66 -4.58
CA ASN A 64 -54.38 -9.97 -3.17
C ASN A 64 -53.13 -10.66 -2.58
N THR A 65 -52.26 -9.90 -1.94
CA THR A 65 -51.01 -10.39 -1.35
C THR A 65 -51.13 -10.47 0.18
N THR A 66 -51.85 -11.48 0.67
CA THR A 66 -51.99 -11.71 2.12
C THR A 66 -50.74 -12.28 2.79
N ASP A 67 -49.76 -12.75 2.02
CA ASP A 67 -48.46 -13.25 2.49
C ASP A 67 -47.31 -12.55 1.75
N LEU A 68 -47.11 -11.25 2.00
CA LEU A 68 -45.96 -10.52 1.47
C LEU A 68 -44.68 -10.93 2.19
N TYR A 69 -43.64 -11.24 1.41
CA TYR A 69 -42.29 -11.42 1.91
C TYR A 69 -41.72 -10.06 2.33
N GLY A 70 -41.31 -9.89 3.59
CA GLY A 70 -40.63 -8.67 4.05
C GLY A 70 -41.48 -7.75 4.92
N THR A 71 -41.11 -6.48 4.98
CA THR A 71 -41.68 -5.48 5.88
C THR A 71 -42.38 -4.34 5.15
N GLU A 72 -42.60 -4.44 3.84
CA GLU A 72 -43.11 -3.35 3.02
C GLU A 72 -42.30 -2.05 3.22
N SER A 73 -40.97 -2.16 3.28
CA SER A 73 -40.08 -1.03 3.52
C SER A 73 -39.14 -0.82 2.34
N LEU A 74 -38.69 0.42 2.13
CA LEU A 74 -37.61 0.71 1.17
C LEU A 74 -36.30 -0.03 1.50
N ALA A 75 -36.11 -0.39 2.77
CA ALA A 75 -34.98 -1.19 3.22
C ALA A 75 -34.99 -2.60 2.60
N ASP A 76 -36.17 -3.21 2.40
CA ASP A 76 -36.27 -4.55 1.77
C ASP A 76 -35.67 -4.50 0.36
N LEU A 77 -36.06 -3.48 -0.44
CA LEU A 77 -35.53 -3.28 -1.79
C LEU A 77 -34.01 -3.09 -1.80
N GLN A 78 -33.46 -2.47 -0.75
CA GLN A 78 -32.03 -2.21 -0.65
C GLN A 78 -31.21 -3.40 -0.13
N TYR A 79 -31.77 -4.25 0.73
CA TYR A 79 -31.00 -5.29 1.43
C TYR A 79 -31.40 -6.73 1.08
N ASP A 80 -32.47 -6.94 0.34
CA ASP A 80 -32.81 -8.27 -0.17
C ASP A 80 -31.69 -8.81 -1.06
N THR A 81 -31.38 -10.09 -0.86
CA THR A 81 -30.26 -10.75 -1.53
C THR A 81 -30.70 -12.10 -2.08
N CYS A 82 -30.25 -12.41 -3.28
CA CYS A 82 -30.46 -13.68 -3.93
C CYS A 82 -29.12 -14.29 -4.35
N GLY A 83 -29.13 -15.61 -4.60
CA GLY A 83 -28.01 -16.30 -5.21
C GLY A 83 -27.68 -15.75 -6.61
N VAL A 84 -26.57 -16.20 -7.19
CA VAL A 84 -26.20 -15.83 -8.57
C VAL A 84 -27.18 -16.50 -9.53
N ARG A 85 -27.90 -15.70 -10.33
CA ARG A 85 -28.95 -16.17 -11.29
C ARG A 85 -30.08 -16.99 -10.63
N ASP A 86 -30.41 -16.65 -9.40
CA ASP A 86 -31.48 -17.30 -8.64
C ASP A 86 -32.83 -16.61 -8.91
N TRP A 87 -33.46 -17.00 -10.02
CA TRP A 87 -34.74 -16.47 -10.46
C TRP A 87 -35.89 -16.85 -9.51
N GLU A 88 -35.81 -18.00 -8.85
CA GLU A 88 -36.85 -18.44 -7.91
C GLU A 88 -36.86 -17.53 -6.67
N CYS A 89 -35.67 -17.15 -6.17
CA CYS A 89 -35.55 -16.14 -5.13
C CYS A 89 -36.09 -14.78 -5.59
N ALA A 90 -35.70 -14.31 -6.79
CA ALA A 90 -36.17 -13.04 -7.32
C ALA A 90 -37.70 -13.00 -7.48
N ASP A 91 -38.32 -14.09 -7.92
CA ASP A 91 -39.78 -14.19 -8.06
C ASP A 91 -40.52 -14.14 -6.72
N LYS A 92 -39.90 -14.61 -5.63
CA LYS A 92 -40.46 -14.49 -4.27
C LYS A 92 -40.39 -13.07 -3.71
N VAL A 93 -39.34 -12.33 -4.05
CA VAL A 93 -39.12 -10.92 -3.60
C VAL A 93 -39.98 -9.93 -4.39
N ARG A 94 -40.32 -10.28 -5.64
CA ARG A 94 -41.02 -9.41 -6.58
C ARG A 94 -42.33 -8.81 -6.05
N PRO A 95 -43.27 -9.56 -5.45
CA PRO A 95 -44.55 -9.01 -5.00
C PRO A 95 -44.39 -7.91 -3.93
N ASN A 96 -43.44 -8.07 -3.01
CA ASN A 96 -43.13 -7.03 -2.00
C ASN A 96 -42.48 -5.81 -2.64
N THR A 97 -41.58 -6.02 -3.60
CA THR A 97 -41.00 -4.90 -4.37
C THR A 97 -42.10 -4.09 -5.05
N GLU A 98 -43.01 -4.74 -5.77
CA GLU A 98 -44.13 -4.08 -6.44
C GLU A 98 -45.05 -3.37 -5.45
N GLN A 99 -45.33 -3.95 -4.29
CA GLN A 99 -46.12 -3.31 -3.24
C GLN A 99 -45.46 -2.03 -2.69
N VAL A 100 -44.16 -2.07 -2.41
CA VAL A 100 -43.42 -0.88 -1.94
C VAL A 100 -43.38 0.20 -3.02
N LEU A 101 -43.22 -0.18 -4.30
CA LEU A 101 -43.29 0.76 -5.41
C LEU A 101 -44.69 1.36 -5.58
N HIS A 102 -45.73 0.58 -5.35
CA HIS A 102 -47.11 1.07 -5.32
C HIS A 102 -47.32 2.11 -4.20
N LEU A 103 -46.83 1.81 -2.99
CA LEU A 103 -46.85 2.76 -1.88
C LEU A 103 -46.05 4.03 -2.22
N LEU A 104 -44.90 3.91 -2.88
CA LEU A 104 -44.11 5.06 -3.33
C LEU A 104 -44.89 5.95 -4.31
N ALA A 105 -45.51 5.38 -5.33
CA ALA A 105 -46.30 6.13 -6.31
C ALA A 105 -47.51 6.84 -5.68
N SER A 106 -48.14 6.23 -4.67
CA SER A 106 -49.28 6.85 -3.96
C SER A 106 -48.93 8.20 -3.31
N THR A 107 -47.65 8.43 -3.00
CA THR A 107 -47.18 9.68 -2.39
C THR A 107 -47.21 10.87 -3.31
N PHE A 108 -47.21 10.68 -4.62
CA PHE A 108 -47.12 11.80 -5.56
C PHE A 108 -48.29 12.78 -5.39
N ASN A 109 -49.44 12.29 -4.93
CA ASN A 109 -50.61 13.10 -4.59
C ASN A 109 -50.46 13.92 -3.30
N THR A 110 -49.54 13.54 -2.42
CA THR A 110 -49.29 14.20 -1.14
C THR A 110 -48.22 15.29 -1.23
N ILE A 111 -47.47 15.35 -2.33
CA ILE A 111 -46.38 16.30 -2.52
C ILE A 111 -46.96 17.67 -2.95
N PRO A 112 -46.72 18.75 -2.18
CA PRO A 112 -47.15 20.09 -2.56
C PRO A 112 -46.42 20.54 -3.83
N GLN A 113 -47.15 21.11 -4.80
CA GLN A 113 -46.58 21.67 -6.05
C GLN A 113 -45.71 20.67 -6.84
N PHE A 114 -46.15 19.40 -6.92
CA PHE A 114 -45.47 18.39 -7.71
C PHE A 114 -45.33 18.80 -9.19
N GLU A 115 -44.12 18.73 -9.75
CA GLU A 115 -43.78 19.21 -11.10
C GLU A 115 -44.52 18.47 -12.24
N THR A 116 -45.10 17.31 -11.93
CA THR A 116 -45.89 16.49 -12.87
C THR A 116 -47.27 16.18 -12.27
N PRO A 117 -48.15 17.19 -12.13
CA PRO A 117 -49.42 17.03 -11.42
C PRO A 117 -50.37 16.03 -12.09
N GLU A 118 -50.20 15.78 -13.40
CA GLU A 118 -50.95 14.75 -14.13
C GLU A 118 -50.60 13.33 -13.66
N LEU A 119 -49.32 13.06 -13.36
CA LEU A 119 -48.85 11.76 -12.86
C LEU A 119 -49.37 11.51 -11.44
N ALA A 120 -49.38 12.55 -10.60
CA ALA A 120 -49.98 12.47 -9.28
C ALA A 120 -51.47 12.14 -9.37
N LYS A 121 -52.26 12.96 -10.08
CA LYS A 121 -53.72 12.82 -10.17
C LYS A 121 -54.19 11.47 -10.73
N ARG A 122 -53.37 10.83 -11.56
CA ARG A 122 -53.65 9.54 -12.20
C ARG A 122 -52.71 8.44 -11.67
N SER A 123 -52.39 8.47 -10.38
CA SER A 123 -51.51 7.48 -9.73
C SER A 123 -51.91 6.03 -10.02
N ASP A 124 -53.21 5.74 -10.12
CA ASP A 124 -53.72 4.38 -10.33
C ASP A 124 -53.51 3.89 -11.78
N GLU A 125 -53.20 4.78 -12.71
CA GLU A 125 -53.03 4.48 -14.14
C GLU A 125 -51.57 4.47 -14.57
N LEU A 126 -50.64 4.52 -13.60
CA LEU A 126 -49.22 4.52 -13.89
C LEU A 126 -48.75 3.12 -14.30
N THR A 127 -47.89 3.10 -15.31
CA THR A 127 -47.00 2.00 -15.64
C THR A 127 -45.75 2.15 -14.78
N VAL A 128 -45.33 1.04 -14.18
CA VAL A 128 -44.16 0.94 -13.30
C VAL A 128 -43.14 0.04 -13.97
N GLU A 129 -41.97 0.59 -14.28
CA GLU A 129 -40.80 -0.13 -14.79
C GLU A 129 -39.70 -0.08 -13.75
N TYR A 130 -39.17 -1.21 -13.28
CA TYR A 130 -38.21 -1.22 -12.18
C TYR A 130 -37.10 -2.25 -12.39
N VAL A 131 -35.97 -1.98 -11.73
CA VAL A 131 -34.78 -2.83 -11.74
C VAL A 131 -34.17 -2.91 -10.35
N ASN A 132 -33.72 -4.11 -9.96
CA ASN A 132 -32.99 -4.39 -8.73
C ASN A 132 -31.98 -5.53 -8.95
N GLN A 133 -30.77 -5.42 -8.43
CA GLN A 133 -29.68 -6.39 -8.66
C GLN A 133 -29.51 -7.48 -7.59
N LEU A 134 -30.26 -7.39 -6.48
CA LEU A 134 -30.38 -8.43 -5.43
C LEU A 134 -29.04 -8.97 -4.90
N THR A 135 -28.08 -8.09 -4.65
CA THR A 135 -26.77 -8.41 -4.06
C THR A 135 -26.71 -8.23 -2.54
N GLY A 136 -27.75 -7.67 -1.91
CA GLY A 136 -27.78 -7.35 -0.48
C GLY A 136 -27.24 -5.95 -0.13
N TYR A 137 -26.71 -5.23 -1.12
CA TYR A 137 -26.55 -3.77 -1.07
C TYR A 137 -26.98 -3.21 -2.42
N ASN A 138 -28.29 -3.16 -2.59
CA ASN A 138 -28.93 -2.93 -3.86
C ASN A 138 -28.97 -1.44 -4.23
N PHE A 139 -29.18 -1.17 -5.51
CA PHE A 139 -29.37 0.14 -6.11
C PHE A 139 -30.69 0.11 -6.88
N PRO A 140 -31.82 -0.13 -6.19
CA PRO A 140 -33.09 -0.31 -6.84
C PRO A 140 -33.55 1.03 -7.42
N VAL A 141 -34.06 0.95 -8.64
CA VAL A 141 -34.49 2.10 -9.42
C VAL A 141 -35.84 1.79 -10.05
N VAL A 142 -36.67 2.82 -10.21
CA VAL A 142 -38.00 2.70 -10.80
C VAL A 142 -38.31 3.92 -11.67
N GLN A 143 -38.99 3.70 -12.79
CA GLN A 143 -39.58 4.70 -13.67
C GLN A 143 -41.11 4.57 -13.66
N TYR A 144 -41.79 5.69 -13.37
CA TYR A 144 -43.25 5.83 -13.42
C TYR A 144 -43.66 6.65 -14.65
N SER A 145 -44.59 6.13 -15.44
CA SER A 145 -45.13 6.78 -16.64
C SER A 145 -46.63 6.52 -16.81
N LEU A 146 -47.33 7.24 -17.69
CA LEU A 146 -48.77 7.01 -17.94
C LEU A 146 -49.00 6.02 -19.09
N ALA A 147 -49.86 5.03 -18.86
CA ALA A 147 -50.23 4.03 -19.85
C ALA A 147 -50.98 4.63 -21.06
N GLY A 148 -50.67 4.16 -22.28
CA GLY A 148 -51.32 4.59 -23.54
C GLY A 148 -50.90 5.99 -24.03
N VAL A 149 -50.01 6.65 -23.30
CA VAL A 149 -49.47 7.98 -23.60
C VAL A 149 -47.94 7.91 -23.70
N GLU A 150 -47.35 6.72 -23.85
CA GLU A 150 -45.90 6.48 -24.00
C GLU A 150 -45.26 7.29 -25.17
N SER A 151 -46.08 7.86 -26.08
CA SER A 151 -45.65 8.81 -27.13
C SER A 151 -45.99 10.29 -26.88
N LYS A 152 -46.75 10.65 -25.83
CA LYS A 152 -47.29 12.00 -25.55
C LYS A 152 -46.99 12.50 -24.13
N SER A 153 -46.71 11.61 -23.17
CA SER A 153 -46.15 11.95 -21.87
C SER A 153 -44.67 12.15 -22.08
N THR A 154 -44.26 13.37 -22.40
CA THR A 154 -42.84 13.71 -22.52
C THR A 154 -42.11 13.45 -21.19
N TRP A 155 -42.83 13.29 -20.08
CA TRP A 155 -42.30 13.23 -18.73
C TRP A 155 -42.67 11.93 -18.00
N ALA A 156 -41.70 11.42 -17.24
CA ALA A 156 -41.77 10.32 -16.29
C ALA A 156 -41.23 10.79 -14.93
N VAL A 157 -41.44 10.01 -13.89
CA VAL A 157 -40.80 10.20 -12.58
C VAL A 157 -39.90 9.00 -12.34
N VAL A 158 -38.61 9.25 -12.14
CA VAL A 158 -37.64 8.20 -11.80
C VAL A 158 -37.24 8.35 -10.36
N CYS A 159 -37.27 7.25 -9.61
CA CYS A 159 -36.83 7.20 -8.24
C CYS A 159 -35.70 6.19 -8.06
N SER A 160 -34.73 6.52 -7.21
CA SER A 160 -33.75 5.57 -6.69
C SER A 160 -33.81 5.48 -5.18
N VAL A 161 -33.52 4.30 -4.63
CA VAL A 161 -33.53 4.08 -3.19
C VAL A 161 -32.12 4.05 -2.65
N ARG A 162 -31.88 4.79 -1.57
CA ARG A 162 -30.57 4.89 -0.92
C ARG A 162 -30.72 4.90 0.59
N ARG A 163 -29.73 4.30 1.25
CA ARG A 163 -29.61 4.37 2.71
C ARG A 163 -29.08 5.74 3.06
N THR A 164 -29.79 6.46 3.91
CA THR A 164 -29.43 7.80 4.32
C THR A 164 -29.61 7.97 5.82
N ARG A 165 -29.01 9.03 6.35
CA ARG A 165 -29.27 9.54 7.68
C ARG A 165 -30.15 10.76 7.56
N TYR A 166 -31.28 10.75 8.26
CA TYR A 166 -32.25 11.81 8.26
C TYR A 166 -32.56 12.27 9.68
N ARG A 167 -32.79 13.58 9.84
CA ARG A 167 -33.39 14.16 11.05
C ARG A 167 -34.29 15.33 10.70
N VAL A 168 -35.32 15.56 11.51
CA VAL A 168 -36.01 16.86 11.50
C VAL A 168 -35.10 17.87 12.19
N ALA A 169 -34.96 19.09 11.65
CA ALA A 169 -34.02 20.08 12.20
C ALA A 169 -34.26 20.45 13.67
N GLN A 170 -35.49 20.23 14.16
CA GLN A 170 -35.93 20.50 15.53
C GLN A 170 -35.80 19.28 16.46
N GLU A 171 -35.50 18.10 15.92
CA GLU A 171 -35.32 16.86 16.67
C GLU A 171 -33.83 16.55 16.86
N GLU A 172 -33.48 15.98 18.02
CA GLU A 172 -32.09 15.60 18.33
C GLU A 172 -31.71 14.20 17.81
N ALA A 173 -32.70 13.34 17.53
CA ALA A 173 -32.45 11.97 17.13
C ALA A 173 -32.28 11.84 15.61
N ASP A 174 -31.10 11.37 15.19
CA ASP A 174 -30.88 10.90 13.82
C ASP A 174 -31.55 9.54 13.61
N GLU A 175 -32.31 9.40 12.52
CA GLU A 175 -32.79 8.12 12.04
C GLU A 175 -31.98 7.68 10.81
N ILE A 176 -31.55 6.42 10.80
CA ILE A 176 -30.88 5.81 9.65
C ILE A 176 -31.87 4.85 9.00
N ASP A 177 -32.26 5.15 7.76
CA ASP A 177 -33.22 4.34 7.01
C ASP A 177 -33.01 4.52 5.48
N SER A 178 -33.70 3.71 4.70
CA SER A 178 -33.73 3.82 3.24
C SER A 178 -34.78 4.85 2.81
N VAL A 179 -34.40 5.75 1.90
CA VAL A 179 -35.27 6.78 1.32
C VAL A 179 -35.26 6.67 -0.20
N ALA A 180 -36.39 7.01 -0.81
CA ALA A 180 -36.54 7.13 -2.25
C ALA A 180 -36.29 8.58 -2.64
N ILE A 181 -35.44 8.78 -3.64
CA ILE A 181 -35.08 10.06 -4.23
C ILE A 181 -35.70 10.10 -5.63
N CYS A 182 -36.83 10.81 -5.75
CA CYS A 182 -37.62 10.87 -6.98
C CYS A 182 -37.39 12.19 -7.72
N SER A 183 -37.22 12.15 -9.03
CA SER A 183 -37.06 13.35 -9.86
C SER A 183 -37.85 13.25 -11.17
N LYS A 184 -38.29 14.39 -11.68
CA LYS A 184 -38.90 14.49 -13.01
C LYS A 184 -37.87 14.18 -14.09
N ARG A 185 -38.29 13.42 -15.10
CA ARG A 185 -37.46 12.92 -16.19
C ARG A 185 -38.18 12.97 -17.51
N ARG A 186 -37.43 13.03 -18.60
CA ARG A 186 -37.98 12.67 -19.90
C ARG A 186 -38.21 11.16 -19.93
N TYR A 187 -39.37 10.71 -20.41
CA TYR A 187 -39.64 9.29 -20.56
C TYR A 187 -38.61 8.64 -21.49
N ASP A 188 -38.00 7.52 -21.05
CA ASP A 188 -37.11 6.68 -21.86
C ASP A 188 -37.73 5.29 -22.01
N PRO A 189 -38.08 4.87 -23.24
CA PRO A 189 -38.67 3.54 -23.48
C PRO A 189 -37.66 2.40 -23.34
N ASP A 190 -36.35 2.67 -23.42
CA ASP A 190 -35.30 1.67 -23.22
C ASP A 190 -34.66 1.83 -21.83
N TRP A 191 -35.42 2.34 -20.85
CA TRP A 191 -34.90 2.61 -19.52
C TRP A 191 -34.57 1.31 -18.78
N ILE A 192 -33.32 1.18 -18.34
CA ILE A 192 -32.81 0.00 -17.61
C ILE A 192 -32.20 0.41 -16.27
N CYS A 193 -31.75 1.66 -16.10
CA CYS A 193 -31.37 2.22 -14.80
C CYS A 193 -31.32 3.76 -14.81
N GLU A 194 -31.13 4.38 -13.64
CA GLU A 194 -31.15 5.84 -13.47
C GLU A 194 -29.91 6.52 -14.07
N ASN A 195 -30.08 7.30 -15.16
CA ASN A 195 -29.04 8.14 -15.78
C ASN A 195 -28.94 9.55 -15.13
N GLU A 196 -27.87 10.30 -15.45
CA GLU A 196 -27.55 11.64 -14.90
C GLU A 196 -28.69 12.67 -15.01
N VAL A 197 -28.88 13.44 -13.93
CA VAL A 197 -29.95 14.41 -13.72
C VAL A 197 -29.39 15.84 -13.73
N GLU A 198 -30.07 16.77 -14.41
CA GLU A 198 -29.71 18.19 -14.35
C GLU A 198 -29.74 18.69 -12.90
N LYS A 199 -28.71 19.44 -12.50
CA LYS A 199 -28.50 19.85 -11.10
C LYS A 199 -29.66 20.66 -10.52
N ASP A 200 -30.36 21.42 -11.34
CA ASP A 200 -31.49 22.27 -10.92
C ASP A 200 -32.82 21.51 -10.82
N THR A 201 -32.88 20.24 -11.25
CA THR A 201 -34.11 19.44 -11.18
C THR A 201 -34.50 19.19 -9.72
N THR A 202 -35.76 19.47 -9.37
CA THR A 202 -36.27 19.18 -8.03
C THR A 202 -36.28 17.67 -7.77
N SER A 203 -35.67 17.27 -6.65
CA SER A 203 -35.70 15.90 -6.14
C SER A 203 -36.56 15.83 -4.88
N TYR A 204 -37.53 14.92 -4.89
CA TYR A 204 -38.48 14.67 -3.82
C TYR A 204 -38.04 13.47 -3.00
N ILE A 205 -37.99 13.62 -1.69
CA ILE A 205 -37.51 12.59 -0.76
C ILE A 205 -38.68 11.96 -0.02
N VAL A 206 -38.81 10.64 -0.16
CA VAL A 206 -39.89 9.87 0.42
C VAL A 206 -39.31 8.72 1.25
N LYS A 207 -39.90 8.47 2.41
CA LYS A 207 -39.58 7.34 3.26
C LYS A 207 -40.76 6.38 3.32
N ILE A 208 -40.50 5.07 3.25
CA ILE A 208 -41.50 4.02 3.46
C ILE A 208 -40.92 3.02 4.45
N LYS A 209 -41.64 2.80 5.55
CA LYS A 209 -41.24 1.91 6.63
C LYS A 209 -42.48 1.20 7.18
N HIS A 210 -42.50 -0.13 7.15
CA HIS A 210 -43.64 -0.93 7.61
C HIS A 210 -44.97 -0.50 6.97
N GLY A 211 -44.98 -0.33 5.65
CA GLY A 211 -46.15 0.13 4.89
C GLY A 211 -46.52 1.61 5.10
N GLN A 212 -45.91 2.29 6.08
CA GLN A 212 -46.18 3.71 6.34
C GLN A 212 -45.34 4.59 5.45
N VAL A 213 -46.00 5.49 4.74
CA VAL A 213 -45.34 6.39 3.81
C VAL A 213 -45.28 7.82 4.34
N LYS A 214 -44.12 8.46 4.16
CA LYS A 214 -43.85 9.80 4.68
C LYS A 214 -43.03 10.63 3.68
N TYR A 215 -43.56 11.79 3.29
CA TYR A 215 -42.83 12.77 2.50
C TYR A 215 -41.90 13.62 3.38
N LEU A 216 -40.59 13.54 3.13
CA LEU A 216 -39.57 14.20 3.93
C LEU A 216 -39.22 15.61 3.43
N GLY A 217 -39.62 15.96 2.21
CA GLY A 217 -39.39 17.26 1.59
C GLY A 217 -38.70 17.17 0.23
N GLN A 218 -38.33 18.33 -0.32
CA GLN A 218 -37.68 18.46 -1.62
C GLN A 218 -36.41 19.31 -1.55
N THR A 219 -35.53 19.10 -2.52
CA THR A 219 -34.27 19.84 -2.70
C THR A 219 -33.81 19.74 -4.18
N PRO A 220 -33.05 20.71 -4.72
CA PRO A 220 -32.43 20.56 -6.04
C PRO A 220 -31.48 19.36 -6.09
N ARG A 221 -31.39 18.68 -7.23
CA ARG A 221 -30.52 17.50 -7.39
C ARG A 221 -29.04 17.81 -7.12
N GLY A 222 -28.57 19.01 -7.45
CA GLY A 222 -27.19 19.43 -7.22
C GLY A 222 -26.76 19.42 -5.75
N GLU A 223 -27.70 19.39 -4.81
CA GLU A 223 -27.40 19.19 -3.39
C GLU A 223 -27.14 17.71 -3.04
N LEU A 224 -27.69 16.77 -3.83
CA LEU A 224 -27.63 15.32 -3.60
C LEU A 224 -26.57 14.61 -4.45
N TYR A 225 -26.15 15.23 -5.56
CA TYR A 225 -25.27 14.66 -6.58
C TYR A 225 -24.01 15.49 -6.77
N TYR A 226 -22.84 14.85 -6.78
CA TYR A 226 -21.52 15.51 -6.76
C TYR A 226 -21.36 16.52 -5.62
N ASN A 227 -21.74 16.11 -4.41
CA ASN A 227 -21.63 16.90 -3.19
C ASN A 227 -21.37 15.99 -1.97
N PRO A 228 -20.23 15.27 -1.95
CA PRO A 228 -19.97 14.24 -0.95
C PRO A 228 -19.83 14.82 0.45
N GLY A 229 -20.45 14.16 1.43
CA GLY A 229 -20.39 14.57 2.85
C GLY A 229 -21.26 15.78 3.22
N ASN A 230 -22.00 16.36 2.28
CA ASN A 230 -22.91 17.46 2.57
C ASN A 230 -24.14 17.01 3.36
N VAL A 231 -24.67 17.91 4.20
CA VAL A 231 -25.96 17.75 4.87
C VAL A 231 -26.98 18.63 4.15
N VAL A 232 -27.86 17.98 3.40
CA VAL A 232 -28.84 18.63 2.54
C VAL A 232 -30.06 19.05 3.34
N THR A 233 -30.55 20.26 3.08
CA THR A 233 -31.75 20.79 3.71
C THR A 233 -32.97 20.49 2.84
N LEU A 234 -33.91 19.72 3.38
CA LEU A 234 -35.19 19.38 2.74
C LEU A 234 -36.26 20.41 3.12
N ARG A 235 -36.96 20.93 2.11
CA ARG A 235 -38.02 21.94 2.28
C ARG A 235 -39.39 21.39 1.91
N GLY A 236 -40.46 22.02 2.39
CA GLY A 236 -41.83 21.71 1.98
C GLY A 236 -42.46 20.48 2.62
N SER A 237 -41.81 19.86 3.62
CA SER A 237 -42.46 18.82 4.44
C SER A 237 -43.42 19.44 5.45
N THR A 238 -44.46 18.69 5.80
CA THR A 238 -45.45 19.06 6.83
C THR A 238 -44.86 19.04 8.24
N GLN A 239 -43.70 18.39 8.43
CA GLN A 239 -43.02 18.29 9.74
C GLN A 239 -41.92 19.34 9.93
N GLY A 240 -41.84 20.33 9.03
CA GLY A 240 -40.80 21.35 9.06
C GLY A 240 -39.58 20.97 8.21
N THR A 241 -38.46 21.64 8.48
CA THR A 241 -37.24 21.47 7.70
C THR A 241 -36.57 20.15 8.04
N GLY A 242 -36.41 19.27 7.05
CA GLY A 242 -35.65 18.03 7.17
C GLY A 242 -34.17 18.24 6.85
N LEU A 243 -33.31 17.41 7.41
CA LEU A 243 -31.89 17.34 7.09
C LEU A 243 -31.57 15.92 6.63
N LEU A 244 -30.88 15.79 5.49
CA LEU A 244 -30.53 14.52 4.87
C LEU A 244 -29.03 14.46 4.64
N SER A 245 -28.41 13.36 5.00
CA SER A 245 -26.99 13.12 4.78
C SER A 245 -26.73 11.66 4.42
N THR A 246 -25.58 11.42 3.80
CA THR A 246 -25.15 10.07 3.43
C THR A 246 -24.69 9.30 4.67
N VAL A 247 -24.91 7.97 4.66
CA VAL A 247 -24.31 7.08 5.66
C VAL A 247 -22.92 6.69 5.14
N ILE A 248 -21.89 6.86 5.97
CA ILE A 248 -20.52 6.51 5.61
C ILE A 248 -20.45 5.02 5.27
N GLY A 249 -20.08 4.70 4.02
CA GLY A 249 -19.72 3.35 3.61
C GLY A 249 -18.31 3.03 4.09
N ILE A 250 -18.08 1.80 4.54
CA ILE A 250 -16.77 1.30 4.97
C ILE A 250 -16.45 0.05 4.15
N ASP A 251 -15.54 0.20 3.19
CA ASP A 251 -15.05 -0.88 2.36
C ASP A 251 -13.81 -1.50 3.02
N GLU A 252 -13.88 -2.80 3.25
CA GLU A 252 -12.83 -3.59 3.89
C GLU A 252 -12.03 -4.38 2.86
N TYR A 253 -10.71 -4.33 2.95
CA TYR A 253 -9.81 -5.10 2.10
C TYR A 253 -8.93 -6.04 2.91
N ASN A 254 -8.89 -7.31 2.50
CA ASN A 254 -8.05 -8.36 3.07
C ASN A 254 -8.21 -8.52 4.59
N GLY A 255 -9.45 -8.52 5.10
CA GLY A 255 -9.74 -8.77 6.52
C GLY A 255 -9.48 -7.58 7.44
N GLY A 256 -9.58 -6.35 6.92
CA GLY A 256 -9.37 -5.11 7.69
C GLY A 256 -7.94 -4.59 7.68
N ILE A 257 -7.06 -5.14 6.84
CA ILE A 257 -5.71 -4.60 6.64
C ILE A 257 -5.79 -3.19 6.05
N ILE A 258 -6.73 -2.98 5.14
CA ILE A 258 -7.12 -1.64 4.70
C ILE A 258 -8.62 -1.49 4.92
N GLN A 259 -9.02 -0.33 5.44
CA GLN A 259 -10.39 0.13 5.35
C GLN A 259 -10.42 1.44 4.60
N SER A 260 -11.35 1.55 3.66
CA SER A 260 -11.65 2.78 2.96
C SER A 260 -13.04 3.21 3.38
N SER A 261 -13.17 4.36 4.03
CA SER A 261 -14.45 4.91 4.44
C SER A 261 -14.74 6.17 3.67
N ALA A 262 -15.96 6.31 3.13
CA ALA A 262 -16.33 7.51 2.40
C ALA A 262 -17.82 7.84 2.62
N PRO A 263 -18.14 9.12 2.89
CA PRO A 263 -19.46 9.65 2.64
C PRO A 263 -19.57 9.93 1.13
N TRP A 264 -20.08 8.95 0.39
CA TRP A 264 -20.40 9.09 -1.02
C TRP A 264 -21.62 10.00 -1.23
N ASP A 265 -21.80 10.49 -2.46
CA ASP A 265 -23.01 11.19 -2.88
C ASP A 265 -24.29 10.48 -2.43
N ILE A 266 -25.29 11.27 -2.01
CA ILE A 266 -26.60 10.77 -1.58
C ILE A 266 -27.29 10.10 -2.77
N ALA A 267 -27.29 10.76 -3.94
CA ALA A 267 -28.01 10.34 -5.13
C ALA A 267 -27.06 10.24 -6.35
N PRO A 268 -26.24 9.19 -6.45
CA PRO A 268 -25.36 8.97 -7.59
C PRO A 268 -26.14 8.67 -8.87
N ALA A 269 -25.44 8.63 -10.01
CA ALA A 269 -26.00 8.25 -11.30
C ALA A 269 -25.47 6.88 -11.75
N TYR A 270 -26.25 6.17 -12.55
CA TYR A 270 -25.94 4.84 -13.05
C TYR A 270 -26.01 4.82 -14.58
N LEU A 271 -25.19 3.98 -15.21
CA LEU A 271 -25.24 3.78 -16.65
C LEU A 271 -25.29 2.28 -16.95
N CYS A 272 -26.38 1.88 -17.62
CA CYS A 272 -26.60 0.50 -18.05
C CYS A 272 -26.87 0.41 -19.56
N LYS A 273 -27.46 1.46 -20.14
CA LYS A 273 -27.82 1.48 -21.56
C LYS A 273 -26.56 1.37 -22.43
N GLY A 274 -26.46 0.30 -23.20
CA GLY A 274 -25.34 0.01 -24.09
C GLY A 274 -24.06 -0.47 -23.39
N THR A 275 -24.04 -0.59 -22.06
CA THR A 275 -22.87 -1.06 -21.30
C THR A 275 -23.14 -2.37 -20.56
N PHE A 276 -24.37 -2.59 -20.08
CA PHE A 276 -24.72 -3.78 -19.31
C PHE A 276 -24.89 -5.00 -20.22
N ASN A 277 -24.21 -6.09 -19.87
CA ASN A 277 -24.29 -7.36 -20.56
C ASN A 277 -25.11 -8.36 -19.73
N PHE A 278 -26.26 -8.77 -20.26
CA PHE A 278 -27.17 -9.72 -19.60
C PHE A 278 -26.62 -11.15 -19.50
N ASP A 279 -25.65 -11.53 -20.34
CA ASP A 279 -25.02 -12.84 -20.30
C ASP A 279 -23.94 -12.94 -19.23
N THR A 280 -23.30 -11.82 -18.87
CA THR A 280 -22.20 -11.79 -17.88
C THR A 280 -22.57 -11.09 -16.58
N TYR A 281 -23.65 -10.30 -16.56
CA TYR A 281 -24.06 -9.43 -15.44
C TYR A 281 -22.99 -8.42 -15.02
N VAL A 282 -22.28 -7.88 -16.02
CA VAL A 282 -21.25 -6.84 -15.84
C VAL A 282 -21.62 -5.64 -16.70
N GLY A 283 -21.16 -4.44 -16.32
CA GLY A 283 -21.32 -3.21 -17.10
C GLY A 283 -22.41 -2.26 -16.60
N MET A 284 -22.99 -2.53 -15.43
CA MET A 284 -23.78 -1.55 -14.68
C MET A 284 -22.79 -0.61 -13.98
N ARG A 285 -22.59 0.58 -14.54
CA ARG A 285 -21.56 1.51 -14.08
C ARG A 285 -22.16 2.55 -13.14
N TRP A 286 -21.38 2.93 -12.15
CA TRP A 286 -21.72 3.97 -11.18
C TRP A 286 -20.95 5.27 -11.46
N GLN A 287 -21.57 6.41 -11.19
CA GLN A 287 -20.94 7.73 -11.21
C GLN A 287 -21.31 8.52 -9.95
N GLY A 288 -20.29 9.09 -9.33
CA GLY A 288 -20.43 9.95 -8.16
C GLY A 288 -19.08 10.31 -7.55
N GLN A 289 -19.14 11.12 -6.50
CA GLN A 289 -18.00 11.53 -5.69
C GLN A 289 -18.13 11.08 -4.25
N GLY A 290 -16.97 10.88 -3.61
CA GLY A 290 -16.86 10.53 -2.20
C GLY A 290 -15.64 11.19 -1.58
N LEU A 291 -15.77 11.61 -0.32
CA LEU A 291 -14.62 12.08 0.47
C LEU A 291 -13.95 10.88 1.13
N VAL A 292 -12.95 10.31 0.48
CA VAL A 292 -12.39 9.02 0.87
C VAL A 292 -11.33 9.19 1.96
N ASN A 293 -11.54 8.51 3.07
CA ASN A 293 -10.53 8.29 4.10
C ASN A 293 -10.07 6.84 4.06
N MET A 294 -8.78 6.62 4.23
CA MET A 294 -8.18 5.31 4.27
C MET A 294 -7.49 5.07 5.62
N THR A 295 -7.69 3.91 6.21
CA THR A 295 -6.88 3.40 7.31
C THR A 295 -6.11 2.18 6.84
N TRP A 296 -4.81 2.17 7.06
CA TRP A 296 -3.97 0.99 6.82
C TRP A 296 -3.47 0.44 8.15
N THR A 297 -3.89 -0.78 8.49
CA THR A 297 -3.44 -1.44 9.71
C THR A 297 -2.18 -2.25 9.43
N SER A 298 -1.14 -1.95 10.21
CA SER A 298 0.16 -2.59 10.06
C SER A 298 0.83 -2.77 11.42
N GLY A 299 1.05 -4.03 11.80
CA GLY A 299 1.75 -4.42 13.03
C GLY A 299 3.27 -4.58 12.84
N SER A 300 3.76 -4.63 11.61
CA SER A 300 5.16 -4.94 11.28
C SER A 300 5.94 -3.68 10.84
N LEU A 301 5.86 -2.62 11.65
CA LEU A 301 6.52 -1.34 11.32
C LEU A 301 8.03 -1.43 11.58
N LEU A 302 8.81 -1.27 10.51
CA LEU A 302 10.27 -1.41 10.53
C LEU A 302 11.02 -0.15 10.95
N LEU A 303 10.35 0.91 11.41
CA LEU A 303 10.98 2.23 11.62
C LEU A 303 12.23 2.15 12.51
N THR A 304 12.10 1.66 13.75
CA THR A 304 13.23 1.60 14.68
C THR A 304 14.38 0.75 14.12
N ASN A 305 14.06 -0.41 13.56
CA ASN A 305 15.03 -1.31 12.93
C ASN A 305 15.74 -0.67 11.73
N SER A 306 15.00 0.08 10.89
CA SER A 306 15.54 0.79 9.74
C SER A 306 16.47 1.93 10.15
N LEU A 307 16.15 2.67 11.21
CA LEU A 307 16.99 3.75 11.74
C LEU A 307 18.28 3.20 12.37
N VAL A 308 18.19 2.10 13.10
CA VAL A 308 19.37 1.40 13.64
C VAL A 308 20.27 0.92 12.50
N LEU A 309 19.69 0.28 11.47
CA LEU A 309 20.44 -0.18 10.32
C LEU A 309 21.10 0.99 9.58
N TRP A 310 20.35 2.08 9.37
CA TRP A 310 20.88 3.31 8.76
C TRP A 310 22.05 3.88 9.57
N ALA A 311 21.93 4.00 10.90
CA ALA A 311 23.02 4.47 11.75
C ALA A 311 24.26 3.56 11.67
N ILE A 312 24.08 2.23 11.66
CA ILE A 312 25.17 1.27 11.48
C ILE A 312 25.82 1.47 10.11
N THR A 313 25.05 1.49 9.02
CA THR A 313 25.60 1.67 7.67
C THR A 313 26.33 2.99 7.49
N MET A 314 25.82 4.09 8.05
CA MET A 314 26.50 5.39 8.05
C MET A 314 27.82 5.35 8.83
N SER A 315 27.84 4.68 9.99
CA SER A 315 29.06 4.52 10.77
C SER A 315 30.12 3.70 10.02
N LEU A 316 29.72 2.62 9.34
CA LEU A 316 30.61 1.78 8.53
C LEU A 316 31.07 2.53 7.26
N ALA A 317 30.22 3.38 6.68
CA ALA A 317 30.58 4.22 5.56
C ALA A 317 31.63 5.27 5.95
N LEU A 318 31.48 5.89 7.12
CA LEU A 318 32.48 6.80 7.69
C LEU A 318 33.82 6.08 7.91
N LEU A 319 33.79 4.84 8.42
CA LEU A 319 34.99 4.03 8.58
C LEU A 319 35.69 3.75 7.24
N GLN A 320 34.94 3.35 6.21
CA GLN A 320 35.49 3.17 4.87
C GLN A 320 36.14 4.47 4.36
N PHE A 321 35.46 5.59 4.50
CA PHE A 321 35.93 6.88 4.00
C PHE A 321 37.20 7.35 4.70
N LEU A 322 37.27 7.24 6.03
CA LEU A 322 38.39 7.75 6.81
C LEU A 322 39.64 6.86 6.76
N TYR A 323 39.47 5.55 6.72
CA TYR A 323 40.58 4.60 6.93
C TYR A 323 40.85 3.69 5.73
N LEU A 324 39.89 3.47 4.84
CA LEU A 324 40.02 2.58 3.69
C LEU A 324 39.52 3.23 2.37
N PRO A 325 39.88 4.49 2.04
CA PRO A 325 39.32 5.20 0.89
C PRO A 325 39.71 4.57 -0.46
N LYS A 326 40.88 3.91 -0.52
CA LYS A 326 41.43 3.27 -1.72
C LYS A 326 41.30 1.74 -1.73
N SER A 327 40.71 1.15 -0.69
CA SER A 327 40.56 -0.31 -0.59
C SER A 327 39.53 -0.83 -1.59
N SER A 328 39.85 -1.98 -2.18
CA SER A 328 38.95 -2.76 -3.04
C SER A 328 37.90 -3.55 -2.23
N VAL A 329 38.15 -3.71 -0.92
CA VAL A 329 37.27 -4.40 0.02
C VAL A 329 36.31 -3.39 0.65
N CYS A 330 35.03 -3.71 0.63
CA CYS A 330 34.01 -2.89 1.27
C CYS A 330 33.80 -3.35 2.73
N VAL A 331 33.97 -2.44 3.69
CA VAL A 331 33.76 -2.68 5.14
C VAL A 331 32.34 -3.17 5.44
N LEU A 332 31.37 -2.63 4.70
CA LEU A 332 29.95 -2.76 5.03
C LEU A 332 29.43 -4.20 4.96
N PRO A 333 29.55 -4.94 3.83
CA PRO A 333 29.13 -6.33 3.78
C PRO A 333 29.92 -7.25 4.73
N VAL A 334 31.20 -6.94 4.97
CA VAL A 334 32.11 -7.76 5.80
C VAL A 334 31.75 -7.68 7.28
N GLU A 335 31.55 -6.46 7.81
CA GLU A 335 31.19 -6.26 9.21
C GLU A 335 29.73 -6.66 9.47
N MET A 336 28.82 -6.36 8.54
CA MET A 336 27.42 -6.76 8.69
C MET A 336 27.19 -8.27 8.60
N ALA A 337 28.03 -9.01 7.86
CA ALA A 337 27.97 -10.48 7.82
C ALA A 337 28.27 -11.13 9.19
N LYS A 338 28.90 -10.40 10.11
CA LYS A 338 29.25 -10.84 11.47
C LYS A 338 28.19 -10.46 12.50
N SER A 339 27.10 -9.80 12.08
CA SER A 339 26.04 -9.29 12.95
C SER A 339 24.71 -10.00 12.71
N PHE A 340 23.96 -10.23 13.79
CA PHE A 340 22.59 -10.78 13.72
C PHE A 340 21.53 -9.73 13.36
N VAL A 341 21.86 -8.43 13.37
CA VAL A 341 20.91 -7.35 13.07
C VAL A 341 20.32 -7.51 11.67
N GLY A 342 21.15 -7.84 10.67
CA GLY A 342 20.71 -7.99 9.28
C GLY A 342 19.64 -9.08 9.10
N PRO A 343 19.91 -10.34 9.49
CA PRO A 343 18.94 -11.42 9.40
C PRO A 343 17.62 -11.15 10.14
N ILE A 344 17.66 -10.50 11.31
CA ILE A 344 16.45 -10.13 12.07
C ILE A 344 15.60 -9.16 11.25
N ILE A 345 16.21 -8.13 10.67
CA ILE A 345 15.50 -7.14 9.84
C ILE A 345 14.90 -7.80 8.59
N LEU A 346 15.63 -8.72 7.95
CA LEU A 346 15.12 -9.50 6.82
C LEU A 346 13.89 -10.33 7.21
N GLY A 347 13.91 -10.97 8.37
CA GLY A 347 12.76 -11.74 8.89
C GLY A 347 11.51 -10.86 9.06
N PHE A 348 11.65 -9.71 9.71
CA PHE A 348 10.55 -8.75 9.85
C PHE A 348 10.06 -8.20 8.51
N ALA A 349 10.97 -7.93 7.56
CA ALA A 349 10.61 -7.44 6.24
C ALA A 349 9.81 -8.48 5.44
N CYS A 350 10.24 -9.74 5.45
CA CYS A 350 9.51 -10.84 4.79
C CYS A 350 8.15 -11.08 5.43
N TYR A 351 8.06 -11.06 6.77
CA TYR A 351 6.79 -11.23 7.48
C TYR A 351 5.81 -10.08 7.19
N GLY A 352 6.31 -8.83 7.22
CA GLY A 352 5.50 -7.65 6.97
C GLY A 352 5.12 -7.40 5.50
N ASN A 353 5.73 -8.14 4.56
CA ASN A 353 5.55 -7.89 3.13
C ASN A 353 4.08 -8.01 2.69
N TYR A 354 3.31 -8.91 3.31
CA TYR A 354 1.89 -9.08 3.00
C TYR A 354 1.08 -7.79 3.20
N HIS A 355 1.25 -7.09 4.33
CA HIS A 355 0.56 -5.82 4.61
C HIS A 355 0.98 -4.71 3.65
N VAL A 356 2.26 -4.67 3.30
CA VAL A 356 2.83 -3.68 2.38
C VAL A 356 2.34 -3.91 0.95
N GLN A 357 2.29 -5.16 0.49
CA GLN A 357 1.74 -5.51 -0.83
C GLN A 357 0.27 -5.14 -0.96
N ILE A 358 -0.54 -5.34 0.08
CA ILE A 358 -1.94 -4.94 0.10
C ILE A 358 -2.07 -3.42 -0.06
N LEU A 359 -1.26 -2.64 0.67
CA LEU A 359 -1.18 -1.17 0.53
C LEU A 359 -0.82 -0.75 -0.89
N THR A 360 0.28 -1.28 -1.44
CA THR A 360 0.72 -0.93 -2.79
C THR A 360 -0.30 -1.33 -3.86
N THR A 361 -0.97 -2.46 -3.68
CA THR A 361 -2.03 -2.93 -4.60
C THR A 361 -3.26 -2.04 -4.52
N HIS A 362 -3.70 -1.68 -3.31
CA HIS A 362 -4.83 -0.78 -3.10
C HIS A 362 -4.59 0.58 -3.76
N LEU A 363 -3.45 1.22 -3.47
CA LEU A 363 -3.08 2.51 -4.07
C LEU A 363 -2.85 2.41 -5.59
N HIS A 364 -2.60 1.21 -6.13
CA HIS A 364 -2.48 1.03 -7.57
C HIS A 364 -3.85 0.98 -8.26
N LEU A 365 -4.79 0.23 -7.69
CA LEU A 365 -6.11 -0.03 -8.26
C LEU A 365 -7.08 1.13 -7.98
N ASN A 366 -7.04 1.71 -6.79
CA ASN A 366 -7.87 2.83 -6.37
C ASN A 366 -7.10 4.14 -6.54
N LYS A 367 -7.00 4.63 -7.78
CA LYS A 367 -6.34 5.90 -8.07
C LYS A 367 -7.14 7.04 -7.47
N VAL A 368 -6.44 7.93 -6.77
CA VAL A 368 -7.01 9.15 -6.23
C VAL A 368 -6.35 10.32 -6.94
N THR A 369 -7.15 11.17 -7.58
CA THR A 369 -6.66 12.31 -8.36
C THR A 369 -6.32 13.51 -7.48
N SER A 370 -6.96 13.63 -6.32
CA SER A 370 -6.80 14.75 -5.38
C SER A 370 -5.61 14.60 -4.42
N PHE A 371 -5.05 13.40 -4.30
CA PHE A 371 -3.91 13.10 -3.43
C PHE A 371 -2.84 12.32 -4.21
N ASP A 372 -1.60 12.82 -4.19
CA ASP A 372 -0.48 12.11 -4.84
C ASP A 372 -0.12 10.84 -4.07
N THR A 373 -0.73 9.73 -4.48
CA THR A 373 -0.49 8.39 -3.93
C THR A 373 0.82 7.77 -4.41
N THR A 374 1.48 8.36 -5.41
CA THR A 374 2.71 7.82 -6.03
C THR A 374 3.83 7.54 -5.03
N PRO A 375 4.23 8.47 -4.14
CA PRO A 375 5.30 8.20 -3.17
C PRO A 375 4.94 7.03 -2.24
N LEU A 376 3.72 6.99 -1.70
CA LEU A 376 3.28 5.93 -0.79
C LEU A 376 3.21 4.57 -1.47
N LYS A 377 2.76 4.53 -2.73
CA LYS A 377 2.72 3.32 -3.54
C LYS A 377 4.12 2.69 -3.69
N LEU A 378 5.15 3.53 -3.85
CA LEU A 378 6.54 3.08 -4.09
C LEU A 378 7.35 2.85 -2.81
N CYS A 379 6.98 3.48 -1.69
CA CYS A 379 7.68 3.32 -0.42
C CYS A 379 7.74 1.86 0.05
N GLY A 380 6.64 1.12 -0.07
CA GLY A 380 6.60 -0.31 0.26
C GLY A 380 7.62 -1.16 -0.50
N PRO A 381 7.52 -1.20 -1.84
CA PRO A 381 8.48 -1.89 -2.71
C PRO A 381 9.92 -1.44 -2.50
N ALA A 382 10.17 -0.13 -2.39
CA ALA A 382 11.51 0.41 -2.19
C ALA A 382 12.11 0.01 -0.84
N MET A 383 11.30 0.02 0.23
CA MET A 383 11.70 -0.44 1.56
C MET A 383 12.12 -1.92 1.52
N PHE A 384 11.27 -2.78 0.96
CA PHE A 384 11.51 -4.22 0.91
C PHE A 384 12.72 -4.59 0.02
N ALA A 385 12.80 -4.00 -1.17
CA ALA A 385 13.93 -4.18 -2.08
C ALA A 385 15.25 -3.70 -1.44
N SER A 386 15.23 -2.60 -0.69
CA SER A 386 16.42 -2.07 -0.01
C SER A 386 16.94 -2.99 1.09
N VAL A 387 16.04 -3.60 1.88
CA VAL A 387 16.44 -4.65 2.85
C VAL A 387 17.11 -5.80 2.12
N ILE A 388 16.50 -6.32 1.05
CA ILE A 388 17.06 -7.43 0.28
C ILE A 388 18.39 -7.06 -0.38
N GLY A 389 18.52 -5.86 -0.94
CA GLY A 389 19.75 -5.37 -1.55
C GLY A 389 20.91 -5.32 -0.55
N ILE A 390 20.67 -4.77 0.65
CA ILE A 390 21.67 -4.75 1.74
C ILE A 390 22.00 -6.18 2.18
N MET A 391 20.98 -7.04 2.31
CA MET A 391 21.13 -8.38 2.84
C MET A 391 21.76 -9.37 1.86
N SER A 392 21.70 -9.11 0.55
CA SER A 392 22.27 -10.00 -0.47
C SER A 392 23.78 -10.14 -0.33
N GLY A 393 24.52 -9.03 -0.38
CA GLY A 393 25.98 -9.06 -0.25
C GLY A 393 26.46 -9.51 1.13
N THR A 394 25.73 -9.17 2.19
CA THR A 394 26.07 -9.63 3.56
C THR A 394 25.85 -11.12 3.73
N THR A 395 24.76 -11.68 3.18
CA THR A 395 24.48 -13.13 3.23
C THR A 395 25.51 -13.93 2.45
N ILE A 396 25.90 -13.45 1.26
CA ILE A 396 26.97 -14.08 0.48
C ILE A 396 28.28 -14.03 1.28
N GLN A 397 28.65 -12.88 1.82
CA GLN A 397 29.88 -12.76 2.63
C GLN A 397 29.84 -13.63 3.89
N ALA A 398 28.67 -13.82 4.52
CA ALA A 398 28.50 -14.73 5.65
C ALA A 398 28.70 -16.19 5.23
N ALA A 399 28.21 -16.60 4.05
CA ALA A 399 28.35 -17.96 3.54
C ALA A 399 29.79 -18.35 3.19
N PHE A 400 30.63 -17.37 2.82
CA PHE A 400 32.05 -17.59 2.55
C PHE A 400 32.95 -17.45 3.78
N ASN A 401 32.44 -16.99 4.93
CA ASN A 401 33.21 -16.88 6.18
C ASN A 401 33.82 -18.26 6.57
N PRO A 402 35.14 -18.40 6.84
CA PRO A 402 36.13 -17.38 7.18
C PRO A 402 36.84 -16.65 6.02
N LEU A 403 36.50 -16.92 4.77
CA LEU A 403 37.08 -16.27 3.60
C LEU A 403 36.45 -14.90 3.33
N LEU A 404 37.30 -13.94 2.95
CA LEU A 404 36.87 -12.62 2.49
C LEU A 404 36.46 -12.68 1.01
N VAL A 405 35.25 -12.25 0.67
CA VAL A 405 34.83 -12.18 -0.73
C VAL A 405 35.43 -10.95 -1.38
N ALA A 406 36.44 -11.18 -2.21
CA ALA A 406 37.11 -10.16 -2.99
C ALA A 406 37.11 -10.52 -4.48
N PRO A 407 36.96 -9.52 -5.38
CA PRO A 407 36.70 -8.10 -5.10
C PRO A 407 35.23 -7.83 -4.69
N SER A 408 34.99 -6.89 -3.76
CA SER A 408 33.65 -6.61 -3.22
C SER A 408 32.65 -5.99 -4.21
N TYR A 409 33.08 -5.64 -5.43
CA TYR A 409 32.16 -5.19 -6.47
C TYR A 409 31.19 -6.30 -6.90
N VAL A 410 31.59 -7.59 -6.83
CA VAL A 410 30.71 -8.72 -7.20
C VAL A 410 29.51 -8.78 -6.27
N LEU A 411 29.74 -8.63 -4.95
CA LEU A 411 28.67 -8.52 -3.95
C LEU A 411 27.72 -7.37 -4.26
N THR A 412 28.27 -6.24 -4.69
CA THR A 412 27.49 -5.03 -5.00
C THR A 412 26.65 -5.22 -6.26
N ILE A 413 27.18 -5.85 -7.31
CA ILE A 413 26.42 -6.18 -8.52
C ILE A 413 25.23 -7.08 -8.16
N VAL A 414 25.46 -8.15 -7.39
CA VAL A 414 24.38 -9.06 -6.97
C VAL A 414 23.33 -8.31 -6.14
N SER A 415 23.75 -7.47 -5.19
CA SER A 415 22.86 -6.62 -4.40
C SER A 415 22.00 -5.67 -5.26
N VAL A 416 22.59 -5.02 -6.27
CA VAL A 416 21.87 -4.11 -7.17
C VAL A 416 20.89 -4.87 -8.07
N VAL A 417 21.31 -5.99 -8.64
CA VAL A 417 20.43 -6.85 -9.45
C VAL A 417 19.25 -7.33 -8.62
N ASN A 418 19.50 -7.80 -7.40
CA ASN A 418 18.44 -8.28 -6.51
C ASN A 418 17.47 -7.16 -6.13
N TRP A 419 18.00 -5.97 -5.81
CA TRP A 419 17.18 -4.78 -5.56
C TRP A 419 16.27 -4.45 -6.74
N LEU A 420 16.82 -4.40 -7.97
CA LEU A 420 16.06 -4.06 -9.18
C LEU A 420 14.96 -5.07 -9.46
N VAL A 421 15.26 -6.37 -9.38
CA VAL A 421 14.29 -7.44 -9.65
C VAL A 421 13.16 -7.42 -8.62
N VAL A 422 13.48 -7.36 -7.33
CA VAL A 422 12.47 -7.33 -6.28
C VAL A 422 11.62 -6.07 -6.35
N PHE A 423 12.25 -4.90 -6.56
CA PHE A 423 11.51 -3.66 -6.73
C PHE A 423 10.55 -3.72 -7.91
N ALA A 424 10.99 -4.28 -9.05
CA ALA A 424 10.15 -4.42 -10.23
C ALA A 424 8.94 -5.34 -9.99
N LEU A 425 9.16 -6.46 -9.30
CA LEU A 425 8.11 -7.41 -8.94
C LEU A 425 7.06 -6.76 -8.03
N GLU A 426 7.50 -6.14 -6.93
CA GLU A 426 6.64 -5.54 -5.91
C GLU A 426 5.91 -4.28 -6.40
N ALA A 427 6.58 -3.42 -7.17
CA ALA A 427 6.01 -2.13 -7.60
C ALA A 427 5.12 -2.23 -8.86
N TYR A 428 5.43 -3.17 -9.77
CA TYR A 428 4.80 -3.21 -11.10
C TYR A 428 4.13 -4.53 -11.45
N VAL A 429 4.70 -5.67 -11.09
CA VAL A 429 4.17 -6.98 -11.51
C VAL A 429 3.00 -7.40 -10.63
N PHE A 430 3.20 -7.50 -9.32
CA PHE A 430 2.18 -8.01 -8.41
C PHE A 430 0.93 -7.14 -8.33
N PRO A 431 1.03 -5.79 -8.24
CA PRO A 431 -0.16 -4.95 -8.20
C PRO A 431 -1.04 -5.08 -9.46
N ARG A 432 -0.42 -5.31 -10.63
CA ARG A 432 -1.14 -5.45 -11.91
C ARG A 432 -1.76 -6.82 -12.12
N GLN A 433 -1.21 -7.85 -11.49
CA GLN A 433 -1.77 -9.21 -11.53
C GLN A 433 -2.96 -9.37 -10.57
N SER A 434 -3.11 -8.46 -9.62
CA SER A 434 -4.15 -8.55 -8.61
C SER A 434 -5.50 -8.05 -9.15
N VAL A 435 -6.55 -8.77 -8.82
CA VAL A 435 -7.94 -8.34 -9.01
C VAL A 435 -8.65 -8.30 -7.65
N MET A 436 -9.65 -7.43 -7.54
CA MET A 436 -10.51 -7.33 -6.36
C MET A 436 -11.61 -8.38 -6.47
N LEU A 437 -11.75 -9.22 -5.45
CA LEU A 437 -12.79 -10.25 -5.38
C LEU A 437 -13.62 -10.04 -4.11
N PRO A 438 -14.95 -10.22 -4.16
CA PRO A 438 -15.80 -10.11 -2.99
C PRO A 438 -15.42 -11.16 -1.93
N HIS A 439 -15.54 -10.78 -0.66
CA HIS A 439 -15.25 -11.64 0.49
C HIS A 439 -16.21 -11.37 1.65
N GLN A 440 -16.21 -12.27 2.63
CA GLN A 440 -16.88 -12.01 3.89
C GLN A 440 -16.12 -10.95 4.70
N CYS A 441 -16.88 -10.10 5.39
CA CYS A 441 -16.31 -9.07 6.25
C CYS A 441 -15.66 -9.65 7.49
N GLY A 442 -14.43 -9.23 7.79
CA GLY A 442 -13.76 -9.52 9.05
C GLY A 442 -14.24 -8.61 10.18
N LEU A 443 -14.64 -7.36 9.86
CA LEU A 443 -15.08 -6.37 10.84
C LEU A 443 -16.59 -6.11 10.75
N LYS A 444 -17.21 -5.96 11.91
CA LYS A 444 -18.68 -5.73 12.03
C LYS A 444 -19.14 -4.37 11.51
N THR A 445 -18.23 -3.40 11.41
CA THR A 445 -18.53 -2.04 10.95
C THR A 445 -18.44 -1.90 9.44
N SER A 446 -17.96 -2.92 8.72
CA SER A 446 -17.75 -2.88 7.28
C SER A 446 -19.07 -3.05 6.53
N THR A 447 -19.24 -2.30 5.44
CA THR A 447 -20.41 -2.36 4.55
C THR A 447 -20.15 -3.24 3.33
N THR A 448 -18.96 -3.16 2.74
CA THR A 448 -18.55 -4.02 1.64
C THR A 448 -17.16 -4.59 1.91
N CYS A 449 -16.90 -5.81 1.47
CA CYS A 449 -15.70 -6.54 1.85
C CYS A 449 -15.12 -7.29 0.66
N SER A 450 -13.83 -7.12 0.45
CA SER A 450 -13.10 -7.66 -0.69
C SER A 450 -11.70 -8.12 -0.29
N TYR A 451 -11.08 -8.93 -1.14
CA TYR A 451 -9.67 -9.26 -1.02
C TYR A 451 -8.98 -9.18 -2.38
N TYR A 452 -7.67 -8.94 -2.33
CA TYR A 452 -6.79 -8.95 -3.49
C TYR A 452 -6.32 -10.37 -3.78
N SER A 453 -6.62 -10.87 -4.98
CA SER A 453 -6.37 -12.27 -5.35
C SER A 453 -4.89 -12.64 -5.36
N ALA A 454 -4.04 -11.79 -5.93
CA ALA A 454 -2.62 -12.09 -6.13
C ALA A 454 -1.78 -11.94 -4.85
N THR A 455 -2.13 -11.01 -3.96
CA THR A 455 -1.34 -10.73 -2.75
C THR A 455 -1.29 -11.92 -1.79
N THR A 456 -2.37 -12.72 -1.73
CA THR A 456 -2.42 -13.94 -0.91
C THR A 456 -1.43 -15.02 -1.35
N ARG A 457 -1.01 -15.01 -2.63
CA ARG A 457 -0.08 -16.00 -3.20
C ARG A 457 1.32 -15.44 -3.44
N ASN A 458 1.44 -14.14 -3.66
CA ASN A 458 2.69 -13.53 -4.13
C ASN A 458 3.59 -12.98 -3.01
N TYR A 459 3.10 -12.87 -1.77
CA TYR A 459 3.83 -12.21 -0.68
C TYR A 459 5.21 -12.82 -0.35
N TYR A 460 5.41 -14.10 -0.63
CA TYR A 460 6.70 -14.79 -0.42
C TYR A 460 7.55 -14.94 -1.69
N ILE A 461 6.98 -14.68 -2.88
CA ILE A 461 7.66 -14.93 -4.16
C ILE A 461 8.90 -14.07 -4.30
N SER A 462 8.83 -12.78 -3.93
CA SER A 462 10.00 -11.90 -3.97
C SER A 462 11.15 -12.39 -3.10
N SER A 463 10.87 -12.92 -1.91
CA SER A 463 11.89 -13.51 -1.04
C SER A 463 12.52 -14.75 -1.67
N LEU A 464 11.73 -15.58 -2.34
CA LEU A 464 12.21 -16.77 -3.05
C LEU A 464 13.10 -16.40 -4.24
N VAL A 465 12.67 -15.44 -5.07
CA VAL A 465 13.46 -14.93 -6.20
C VAL A 465 14.76 -14.32 -5.69
N ALA A 466 14.71 -13.55 -4.59
CA ALA A 466 15.89 -12.97 -3.98
C ALA A 466 16.89 -14.03 -3.50
N LEU A 467 16.40 -15.12 -2.91
CA LEU A 467 17.24 -16.25 -2.50
C LEU A 467 17.92 -16.92 -3.70
N VAL A 468 17.18 -17.13 -4.80
CA VAL A 468 17.75 -17.70 -6.04
C VAL A 468 18.87 -16.82 -6.60
N ILE A 469 18.69 -15.50 -6.63
CA ILE A 469 19.72 -14.56 -7.09
C ILE A 469 20.97 -14.64 -6.20
N VAL A 470 20.79 -14.75 -4.89
CA VAL A 470 21.90 -14.92 -3.93
C VAL A 470 22.66 -16.23 -4.19
N ILE A 471 21.96 -17.34 -4.41
CA ILE A 471 22.57 -18.65 -4.73
C ILE A 471 23.37 -18.57 -6.04
N ILE A 472 22.80 -17.94 -7.09
CA ILE A 472 23.52 -17.73 -8.35
C ILE A 472 24.78 -16.89 -8.11
N GLY A 473 24.69 -15.84 -7.29
CA GLY A 473 25.84 -15.03 -6.88
C GLY A 473 26.94 -15.86 -6.22
N MET A 474 26.58 -16.77 -5.31
CA MET A 474 27.54 -17.69 -4.68
C MET A 474 28.21 -18.62 -5.71
N VAL A 475 27.44 -19.19 -6.63
CA VAL A 475 27.97 -20.05 -7.71
C VAL A 475 28.94 -19.27 -8.60
N VAL A 476 28.60 -18.03 -8.97
CA VAL A 476 29.48 -17.15 -9.75
C VAL A 476 30.80 -16.89 -9.02
N ILE A 477 30.77 -16.63 -7.71
CA ILE A 477 31.99 -16.45 -6.92
C ILE A 477 32.83 -17.72 -6.89
N LEU A 478 32.23 -18.90 -6.72
CA LEU A 478 32.94 -20.18 -6.77
C LEU A 478 33.60 -20.42 -8.14
N ILE A 479 32.91 -20.07 -9.23
CA ILE A 479 33.45 -20.15 -10.60
C ILE A 479 34.61 -19.18 -10.78
N ILE A 480 34.49 -17.94 -10.30
CA ILE A 480 35.55 -16.93 -10.36
C ILE A 480 36.77 -17.40 -9.57
N GLN A 481 36.56 -17.92 -8.36
CA GLN A 481 37.63 -18.47 -7.53
C GLN A 481 38.39 -19.59 -8.25
N ARG A 482 37.67 -20.53 -8.86
CA ARG A 482 38.29 -21.65 -9.62
C ARG A 482 39.05 -21.17 -10.86
N HIS A 483 38.52 -20.20 -11.61
CA HIS A 483 39.14 -19.75 -12.87
C HIS A 483 40.25 -18.70 -12.68
N ARG A 484 40.20 -17.89 -11.60
CA ARG A 484 41.23 -16.88 -11.29
C ARG A 484 42.34 -17.37 -10.38
N ALA A 485 42.40 -18.67 -10.09
CA ALA A 485 43.49 -19.34 -9.36
C ALA A 485 44.85 -19.35 -10.12
N LYS A 486 45.11 -18.37 -11.00
CA LYS A 486 46.49 -18.04 -11.37
C LYS A 486 47.08 -17.24 -10.21
N HIS A 487 47.73 -17.95 -9.29
CA HIS A 487 48.34 -17.38 -8.10
C HIS A 487 49.37 -16.33 -8.48
N VAL A 488 49.12 -15.06 -8.16
CA VAL A 488 50.20 -14.10 -7.97
C VAL A 488 50.84 -14.49 -6.64
N MET A 489 52.06 -15.03 -6.69
CA MET A 489 52.77 -15.44 -5.49
C MET A 489 53.19 -14.21 -4.68
N VAL A 490 52.33 -13.81 -3.76
CA VAL A 490 52.72 -12.91 -2.66
C VAL A 490 53.71 -13.67 -1.80
N CYS A 491 54.89 -13.10 -1.58
CA CYS A 491 55.92 -13.76 -0.77
C CYS A 491 55.37 -14.04 0.65
N SER A 492 55.59 -15.25 1.17
CA SER A 492 55.18 -15.65 2.53
C SER A 492 55.79 -14.79 3.64
N ARG A 493 56.78 -13.95 3.31
CA ARG A 493 57.35 -12.93 4.19
C ARG A 493 56.50 -11.66 4.32
N ASN A 494 55.41 -11.51 3.57
CA ASN A 494 54.51 -10.37 3.67
C ASN A 494 53.96 -10.23 5.09
N SER A 495 53.97 -9.00 5.60
CA SER A 495 53.65 -8.73 7.00
C SER A 495 52.21 -9.07 7.40
N VAL A 496 51.27 -9.01 6.47
CA VAL A 496 49.85 -9.34 6.69
C VAL A 496 49.66 -10.86 6.75
N LEU A 497 50.20 -11.62 5.80
CA LEU A 497 50.14 -13.09 5.81
C LEU A 497 50.76 -13.67 7.10
N ARG A 498 51.88 -13.10 7.54
CA ARG A 498 52.54 -13.48 8.80
C ARG A 498 51.74 -13.11 10.06
N LEU A 499 50.91 -12.06 10.02
CA LEU A 499 49.98 -11.70 11.10
C LEU A 499 48.84 -12.74 11.19
N PHE A 500 48.33 -13.19 10.04
CA PHE A 500 47.28 -14.20 9.99
C PHE A 500 47.79 -15.63 10.23
N SER A 501 49.11 -15.86 10.12
CA SER A 501 49.77 -17.17 10.19
C SER A 501 49.34 -18.10 9.05
N VAL A 502 49.37 -17.56 7.83
CA VAL A 502 48.88 -18.21 6.61
C VAL A 502 49.94 -18.08 5.51
N ASP A 503 50.09 -19.12 4.67
CA ASP A 503 51.13 -19.18 3.64
C ASP A 503 50.69 -18.60 2.29
N ALA A 504 49.38 -18.61 1.98
CA ALA A 504 48.81 -18.10 0.74
C ALA A 504 47.62 -17.16 0.99
N LEU A 505 47.43 -16.17 0.10
CA LEU A 505 46.30 -15.24 0.20
C LEU A 505 44.94 -15.93 -0.07
N GLY A 506 44.94 -17.03 -0.83
CA GLY A 506 43.75 -17.81 -1.15
C GLY A 506 43.07 -18.45 0.06
N ASP A 507 43.80 -18.59 1.18
CA ASP A 507 43.28 -19.07 2.46
C ASP A 507 42.59 -17.95 3.26
N LEU A 508 42.71 -16.69 2.82
CA LEU A 508 42.11 -15.51 3.45
C LEU A 508 41.07 -14.81 2.56
N ALA A 509 41.18 -14.92 1.24
CA ALA A 509 40.28 -14.26 0.30
C ALA A 509 39.94 -15.15 -0.91
N THR A 510 38.76 -14.94 -1.51
CA THR A 510 38.29 -15.72 -2.67
C THR A 510 39.03 -15.42 -3.98
N SER A 511 39.93 -14.45 -4.01
CA SER A 511 40.67 -14.03 -5.20
C SER A 511 42.05 -13.47 -4.86
N ASP A 512 43.09 -14.05 -5.45
CA ASP A 512 44.50 -13.65 -5.26
C ASP A 512 44.93 -12.48 -6.16
N THR A 513 44.15 -12.15 -7.20
CA THR A 513 44.54 -11.22 -8.29
C THR A 513 43.60 -10.04 -8.46
N GLY A 514 42.31 -10.22 -8.16
CA GLY A 514 41.28 -9.19 -8.29
C GLY A 514 41.06 -8.39 -7.01
N GLY A 515 41.87 -7.36 -6.77
CA GLY A 515 41.61 -6.33 -5.75
C GLY A 515 42.39 -6.46 -4.44
N CYS A 516 42.66 -7.67 -3.96
CA CYS A 516 43.42 -7.87 -2.71
C CYS A 516 44.94 -7.71 -2.85
N VAL A 517 45.48 -7.76 -4.08
CA VAL A 517 46.90 -7.57 -4.38
C VAL A 517 47.03 -6.53 -5.46
N VAL A 518 47.90 -5.54 -5.25
CA VAL A 518 48.26 -4.51 -6.22
C VAL A 518 49.78 -4.50 -6.36
N VAL A 519 50.28 -4.27 -7.58
CA VAL A 519 51.72 -4.11 -7.82
C VAL A 519 52.15 -2.75 -7.26
N GLY A 520 53.06 -2.77 -6.29
CA GLY A 520 53.56 -1.58 -5.62
C GLY A 520 54.55 -0.79 -6.48
N PRO A 521 55.02 0.38 -5.98
CA PRO A 521 55.96 1.24 -6.70
C PRO A 521 57.34 0.61 -6.96
N GLU A 522 57.65 -0.54 -6.35
CA GLU A 522 58.90 -1.30 -6.52
C GLU A 522 58.68 -2.66 -7.24
N ASP A 523 57.57 -2.84 -7.97
CA ASP A 523 57.17 -4.13 -8.59
C ASP A 523 56.94 -5.29 -7.59
N VAL A 524 56.91 -5.00 -6.30
CA VAL A 524 56.60 -5.97 -5.24
C VAL A 524 55.08 -6.09 -5.08
N PRO A 525 54.49 -7.30 -5.01
CA PRO A 525 53.07 -7.47 -4.76
C PRO A 525 52.72 -7.01 -3.33
N VAL A 526 51.80 -6.05 -3.22
CA VAL A 526 51.38 -5.42 -1.96
C VAL A 526 49.93 -5.80 -1.66
N VAL A 527 49.61 -6.07 -0.39
CA VAL A 527 48.29 -6.55 0.06
C VAL A 527 47.38 -5.40 0.46
N ASP A 528 46.12 -5.43 0.06
CA ASP A 528 45.10 -4.44 0.42
C ASP A 528 44.87 -4.37 1.94
N ALA A 529 44.89 -3.16 2.51
CA ALA A 529 44.62 -2.95 3.92
C ALA A 529 43.24 -3.46 4.39
N GLY A 530 42.28 -3.59 3.47
CA GLY A 530 40.96 -4.16 3.71
C GLY A 530 40.96 -5.65 4.10
N VAL A 531 42.03 -6.40 3.80
CA VAL A 531 42.17 -7.81 4.24
C VAL A 531 42.18 -7.94 5.76
N LEU A 532 42.65 -6.90 6.48
CA LEU A 532 42.65 -6.86 7.94
C LEU A 532 41.24 -6.96 8.54
N LEU A 533 40.20 -6.56 7.81
CA LEU A 533 38.82 -6.65 8.25
C LEU A 533 38.38 -8.08 8.53
N ASN A 534 39.03 -9.09 7.94
CA ASN A 534 38.70 -10.48 8.21
C ASN A 534 38.77 -10.80 9.72
N LYS A 535 39.81 -10.30 10.42
CA LYS A 535 39.96 -10.40 11.89
C LYS A 535 39.43 -9.19 12.68
N ASN A 536 38.53 -8.40 12.11
CA ASN A 536 38.02 -7.16 12.70
C ASN A 536 39.15 -6.19 13.05
N LEU A 537 40.19 -6.08 12.22
CA LEU A 537 41.33 -5.17 12.43
C LEU A 537 41.31 -4.06 11.39
N ILE A 538 41.72 -2.86 11.80
CA ILE A 538 41.84 -1.70 10.91
C ILE A 538 42.97 -0.80 11.36
N ARG A 539 43.64 -0.21 10.38
CA ARG A 539 44.72 0.75 10.61
C ARG A 539 44.16 2.11 10.92
N VAL A 540 44.62 2.70 12.01
CA VAL A 540 44.06 3.96 12.51
C VAL A 540 45.09 5.09 12.53
N SER A 541 46.37 4.75 12.66
CA SER A 541 47.48 5.70 12.49
C SER A 541 48.65 5.06 11.73
N SER A 542 49.70 5.84 11.45
CA SER A 542 50.93 5.33 10.84
C SER A 542 51.62 4.26 11.71
N ILE A 543 51.32 4.19 13.00
CA ILE A 543 51.96 3.26 13.94
C ILE A 543 51.01 2.26 14.63
N SER A 544 49.68 2.41 14.46
CA SER A 544 48.70 1.67 15.26
C SER A 544 47.61 1.01 14.40
N ILE A 545 47.42 -0.29 14.61
CA ILE A 545 46.30 -1.10 14.12
C ILE A 545 45.48 -1.54 15.34
N VAL A 546 44.17 -1.36 15.29
CA VAL A 546 43.25 -1.67 16.40
C VAL A 546 42.06 -2.49 15.93
N ARG A 547 41.28 -3.04 16.87
CA ARG A 547 40.02 -3.72 16.54
C ARG A 547 38.98 -2.71 16.04
N VAL A 548 38.18 -3.09 15.05
CA VAL A 548 37.09 -2.27 14.46
C VAL A 548 36.15 -1.71 15.53
N GLY A 549 35.83 -2.51 16.55
CA GLY A 549 34.98 -2.07 17.68
C GLY A 549 35.54 -0.90 18.50
N MET A 550 36.86 -0.65 18.46
CA MET A 550 37.51 0.47 19.15
C MET A 550 37.54 1.76 18.32
N VAL A 551 37.30 1.68 17.02
CA VAL A 551 37.47 2.83 16.12
C VAL A 551 36.47 3.94 16.41
N LYS A 552 35.28 3.63 16.92
CA LYS A 552 34.30 4.65 17.37
C LYS A 552 34.89 5.61 18.41
N TYR A 553 35.71 5.09 19.33
CA TYR A 553 36.38 5.91 20.35
C TYR A 553 37.52 6.72 19.75
N VAL A 554 38.22 6.17 18.76
CA VAL A 554 39.27 6.89 18.03
C VAL A 554 38.68 8.06 17.23
N ILE A 555 37.58 7.82 16.51
CA ILE A 555 36.87 8.88 15.77
C ILE A 555 36.42 9.97 16.75
N LEU A 556 35.78 9.59 17.85
CA LEU A 556 35.33 10.54 18.88
C LEU A 556 36.50 11.36 19.43
N TRP A 557 37.60 10.70 19.80
CA TRP A 557 38.80 11.37 20.32
C TRP A 557 39.37 12.40 19.34
N ARG A 558 39.29 12.11 18.04
CA ARG A 558 39.84 12.96 16.98
C ARG A 558 39.02 14.22 16.71
N PHE A 559 37.72 14.19 16.96
CA PHE A 559 36.82 15.34 16.76
C PHE A 559 36.61 16.16 18.04
N LEU A 560 37.11 15.70 19.20
CA LEU A 560 36.99 16.41 20.46
C LEU A 560 38.11 17.45 20.66
N PRO A 561 37.83 18.58 21.32
CA PRO A 561 38.85 19.53 21.72
C PRO A 561 39.81 18.92 22.76
N PRO A 562 41.04 19.46 22.92
CA PRO A 562 42.13 18.81 23.66
C PRO A 562 41.84 18.50 25.13
N PHE A 563 40.94 19.26 25.77
CA PHE A 563 40.55 19.03 27.17
C PHE A 563 39.60 17.83 27.32
N LEU A 564 38.64 17.67 26.39
CA LEU A 564 37.70 16.55 26.36
C LEU A 564 38.36 15.26 25.87
N SER A 565 39.31 15.36 24.92
CA SER A 565 40.00 14.19 24.38
C SER A 565 40.87 13.48 25.44
N ARG A 566 41.46 14.21 26.39
CA ARG A 566 42.16 13.63 27.54
C ARG A 566 41.22 12.84 28.46
N LEU A 567 40.04 13.39 28.73
CA LEU A 567 39.03 12.73 29.56
C LEU A 567 38.53 11.44 28.89
N VAL A 568 38.22 11.49 27.59
CA VAL A 568 37.84 10.30 26.82
C VAL A 568 38.96 9.26 26.76
N SER A 569 40.22 9.67 26.61
CA SER A 569 41.38 8.76 26.68
C SER A 569 41.43 8.03 28.03
N HIS A 570 41.19 8.74 29.13
CA HIS A 570 41.18 8.15 30.47
C HIS A 570 40.01 7.19 30.69
N VAL A 571 38.81 7.53 30.18
CA VAL A 571 37.60 6.71 30.32
C VAL A 571 37.67 5.43 29.50
N VAL A 572 38.22 5.50 28.29
CA VAL A 572 38.41 4.31 27.41
C VAL A 572 39.52 3.41 27.94
N GLY A 573 40.55 3.99 28.59
CA GLY A 573 41.64 3.26 29.21
C GLY A 573 42.64 2.68 28.21
N LEU A 574 43.36 1.64 28.65
CA LEU A 574 44.36 0.95 27.85
C LEU A 574 43.70 0.03 26.82
N THR A 575 44.05 0.21 25.55
CA THR A 575 43.55 -0.64 24.46
C THR A 575 44.68 -1.43 23.81
N LEU A 576 44.37 -2.65 23.37
CA LEU A 576 45.33 -3.50 22.67
C LEU A 576 45.54 -2.98 21.24
N VAL A 577 46.79 -2.61 20.94
CA VAL A 577 47.23 -2.11 19.65
C VAL A 577 48.28 -3.06 19.06
N ILE A 578 48.15 -3.35 17.76
CA ILE A 578 49.19 -3.99 16.97
C ILE A 578 50.03 -2.88 16.34
N LYS A 579 51.35 -2.90 16.55
CA LYS A 579 52.22 -1.86 15.98
C LYS A 579 52.35 -2.03 14.47
N ALA A 580 52.27 -0.93 13.75
CA ALA A 580 52.62 -0.83 12.34
C ALA A 580 53.85 0.06 12.17
N SER A 581 54.63 -0.17 11.13
CA SER A 581 55.74 0.71 10.74
C SER A 581 55.72 0.87 9.23
N GLN A 582 55.50 2.09 8.75
CA GLN A 582 55.37 2.40 7.31
C GLN A 582 54.36 1.45 6.65
N ASP A 583 54.78 0.64 5.67
CA ASP A 583 53.90 -0.27 4.93
C ASP A 583 53.95 -1.70 5.47
N ARG A 584 54.38 -1.91 6.73
CA ARG A 584 54.52 -3.25 7.32
C ARG A 584 53.83 -3.37 8.68
N VAL A 585 53.22 -4.53 8.92
CA VAL A 585 52.71 -4.93 10.25
C VAL A 585 53.85 -5.50 11.09
N VAL A 586 54.07 -4.96 12.28
CA VAL A 586 55.08 -5.45 13.23
C VAL A 586 54.42 -6.43 14.20
N LYS A 587 55.09 -7.54 14.56
CA LYS A 587 54.57 -8.56 15.49
C LYS A 587 54.49 -8.11 16.96
N GLU A 588 54.67 -6.83 17.24
CA GLU A 588 54.63 -6.27 18.59
C GLU A 588 53.21 -5.83 18.95
N PHE A 589 52.74 -6.31 20.11
CA PHE A 589 51.50 -5.87 20.74
C PHE A 589 51.84 -4.89 21.86
N ALA A 590 51.08 -3.82 21.99
CA ALA A 590 51.20 -2.86 23.08
C ALA A 590 49.81 -2.47 23.60
N PHE A 591 49.73 -2.22 24.91
CA PHE A 591 48.57 -1.59 25.51
C PHE A 591 48.80 -0.09 25.55
N LEU A 592 48.04 0.67 24.76
CA LEU A 592 48.20 2.12 24.63
C LEU A 592 46.88 2.82 24.95
N GLU A 593 46.97 3.98 25.60
CA GLU A 593 45.86 4.92 25.67
C GLU A 593 45.67 5.63 24.32
N LEU A 594 44.48 6.18 24.06
CA LEU A 594 44.17 6.87 22.80
C LEU A 594 45.13 8.02 22.51
N LYS A 595 45.59 8.74 23.53
CA LYS A 595 46.56 9.84 23.41
C LYS A 595 47.93 9.39 22.85
N ASP A 596 48.32 8.14 23.11
CA ASP A 596 49.66 7.62 22.78
C ASP A 596 49.71 6.96 21.38
N MET A 597 48.56 6.84 20.71
CA MET A 597 48.45 6.17 19.39
C MET A 597 48.79 7.05 18.19
N LYS A 598 49.23 8.31 18.41
CA LYS A 598 49.53 9.30 17.35
C LYS A 598 48.39 9.45 16.32
N LEU A 599 47.17 9.68 16.81
CA LEU A 599 45.95 9.72 15.99
C LEU A 599 45.80 11.00 15.13
N HIS A 600 46.63 12.01 15.35
CA HIS A 600 46.60 13.27 14.60
C HIS A 600 47.26 13.20 13.20
N THR A 601 48.06 12.16 12.92
CA THR A 601 48.94 12.07 11.73
C THR A 601 48.28 11.45 10.49
N ALA A 602 46.98 11.67 10.27
CA ALA A 602 46.20 10.91 9.30
C ALA A 602 46.51 11.14 7.81
N LYS A 603 47.34 12.13 7.47
CA LYS A 603 47.74 12.40 6.07
C LYS A 603 48.60 11.28 5.46
N GLU A 604 49.04 10.29 6.25
CA GLU A 604 50.03 9.29 5.86
C GLU A 604 49.55 7.82 6.02
N LEU A 605 48.23 7.56 6.03
CA LEU A 605 47.74 6.17 6.12
C LEU A 605 47.99 5.43 4.79
N PRO A 606 48.85 4.39 4.77
CA PRO A 606 49.09 3.59 3.57
C PRO A 606 47.84 2.78 3.21
N ALA A 607 47.53 2.75 1.93
CA ALA A 607 46.41 1.96 1.40
C ALA A 607 46.74 0.47 1.26
N TYR A 608 48.03 0.10 1.29
CA TYR A 608 48.53 -1.24 0.99
C TYR A 608 49.69 -1.63 1.93
N TYR A 609 49.89 -2.93 2.18
CA TYR A 609 50.94 -3.49 3.02
C TYR A 609 51.92 -4.42 2.29
N SER A 610 53.22 -4.17 2.48
CA SER A 610 54.36 -4.95 1.95
C SER A 610 54.74 -6.17 2.79
#